data_AF-A0A1D6NNM6-F1
#
_entry.id   AF-A0A1D6NNM6-F1
#
_cell.length_a   1.000
_cell.length_b   1.000
_cell.length_c   1.000
_cell.angle_alpha   90.00
_cell.angle_beta   90.00
_cell.angle_gamma   90.00
#
_symmetry.space_group_name_H-M   'P 1'
#
loop_
_entity.id
_entity.type
_entity.pdbx_description
1 polymer ?
#
loop_
_entity_poly.entity_id
_entity_poly.type
_entity_poly.pdbx_seq_one_letter_code
_entity_poly.pdbx_strand_id
1 'polypeptide(L)'
;MTTSWTLEEFQTAILEDDALKGISTINIKLIYDDQLERLKEKEQKEAKKRQRLGENFSDLLYSIKEISASSTWDDSKQLFEDSQEFRALDSETYARELFEECVVHLKERLKEKERLREEEKV
;
A
#
# COMPACT_ATOMS: atom_id res chain seq x y z
N MET A 1 16.14 -15.99 3.54
CA MET A 1 14.84 -16.40 4.12
C MET A 1 13.79 -15.38 3.74
N THR A 2 12.69 -15.84 3.15
CA THR A 2 11.47 -15.03 2.91
C THR A 2 10.39 -15.50 3.89
N THR A 3 9.29 -14.75 4.03
CA THR A 3 8.14 -15.18 4.86
C THR A 3 7.48 -16.48 4.38
N SER A 4 7.82 -16.94 3.17
CA SER A 4 7.33 -18.19 2.57
C SER A 4 8.19 -19.41 2.88
N TRP A 5 9.37 -19.27 3.50
CA TRP A 5 10.21 -20.41 3.89
C TRP A 5 9.52 -21.23 4.97
N THR A 6 9.66 -22.55 4.92
CA THR A 6 9.23 -23.46 6.00
C THR A 6 10.35 -23.67 7.03
N LEU A 7 9.99 -24.14 8.22
CA LEU A 7 10.97 -24.49 9.26
C LEU A 7 11.90 -25.61 8.78
N GLU A 8 11.39 -26.55 7.97
CA GLU A 8 12.14 -27.69 7.44
C GLU A 8 13.18 -27.23 6.42
N GLU A 9 12.82 -26.30 5.53
CA GLU A 9 13.75 -25.67 4.59
C GLU A 9 14.84 -24.89 5.33
N PHE A 10 14.46 -24.15 6.37
CA PHE A 10 15.41 -23.41 7.20
C PHE A 10 16.35 -24.35 7.99
N GLN A 11 15.82 -25.42 8.58
CA GLN A 11 16.61 -26.43 9.28
C GLN A 11 17.60 -27.12 8.33
N THR A 12 17.16 -27.47 7.13
CA THR A 12 18.03 -28.10 6.12
C THR A 12 19.17 -27.15 5.75
N ALA A 13 18.89 -25.89 5.49
CA ALA A 13 19.90 -24.88 5.17
C ALA A 13 20.91 -24.66 6.33
N ILE A 14 20.46 -24.72 7.58
CA ILE A 14 21.34 -24.60 8.77
C ILE A 14 22.22 -25.84 8.91
N LEU A 15 21.68 -27.04 8.67
CA LEU A 15 22.42 -28.30 8.84
C LEU A 15 23.42 -28.59 7.70
N GLU A 16 23.22 -27.97 6.54
CA GLU A 16 24.19 -27.99 5.43
C GLU A 16 25.46 -27.17 5.75
N ASP A 17 25.40 -26.22 6.70
CA ASP A 17 26.54 -25.46 7.15
C ASP A 17 27.29 -26.19 8.28
N ASP A 18 28.49 -26.68 7.98
CA ASP A 18 29.37 -27.40 8.92
C ASP A 18 29.66 -26.60 10.21
N ALA A 19 29.63 -25.27 10.16
CA ALA A 19 29.86 -24.41 11.33
C ALA A 19 28.65 -24.38 12.27
N LEU A 20 27.45 -24.75 11.79
CA LEU A 20 26.19 -24.64 12.52
C LEU A 20 25.60 -26.00 12.95
N LYS A 21 26.23 -27.12 12.55
CA LYS A 21 25.80 -28.49 12.90
C LYS A 21 25.67 -28.79 14.40
N GLY A 22 26.29 -28.00 15.27
CA GLY A 22 26.20 -28.14 16.73
C GLY A 22 24.96 -27.50 17.38
N ILE A 23 24.15 -26.77 16.62
CA ILE A 23 22.99 -26.04 17.17
C ILE A 23 21.82 -27.00 17.39
N SER A 24 21.25 -26.98 18.60
CA SER A 24 20.06 -27.77 18.93
C SER A 24 18.87 -27.36 18.06
N THR A 25 18.05 -28.33 17.66
CA THR A 25 16.78 -28.12 16.94
C THR A 25 15.86 -27.12 17.65
N ILE A 26 15.87 -27.07 18.99
CA ILE A 26 15.09 -26.09 19.76
C ILE A 26 15.57 -24.67 19.47
N ASN A 27 16.89 -24.45 19.46
CA ASN A 27 17.47 -23.15 19.16
C ASN A 27 17.25 -22.76 17.69
N ILE A 28 17.34 -23.72 16.75
CA ILE A 28 17.06 -23.48 15.33
C ILE A 28 15.61 -23.01 15.15
N LYS A 29 14.66 -23.65 15.85
CA LYS A 29 13.25 -23.23 15.82
C LYS A 29 13.05 -21.82 16.40
N LEU A 30 13.68 -21.51 17.54
CA LEU A 30 13.57 -20.17 18.14
C LEU A 30 14.12 -19.08 17.21
N ILE A 31 15.25 -19.34 16.54
CA ILE A 31 15.83 -18.41 15.56
C ILE A 31 14.88 -18.24 14.38
N TYR A 32 14.34 -19.34 13.85
CA TYR A 32 13.38 -19.30 12.75
C TYR A 32 12.14 -18.45 13.10
N ASP A 33 11.57 -18.66 14.29
CA ASP A 33 10.39 -17.94 14.76
C ASP A 33 10.68 -16.43 14.91
N ASP A 34 11.82 -16.05 15.51
CA ASP A 34 12.27 -14.65 15.61
C ASP A 34 12.51 -14.01 14.24
N GLN A 35 13.12 -14.73 13.30
CA GLN A 35 13.33 -14.22 11.94
C GLN A 35 12.01 -14.03 11.19
N LEU A 36 11.06 -14.95 11.32
CA LEU A 36 9.73 -14.79 10.74
C LEU A 36 8.99 -13.59 11.33
N GLU A 37 9.03 -13.42 12.65
CA GLU A 37 8.39 -12.29 13.32
C GLU A 37 8.97 -10.96 12.82
N ARG A 38 10.30 -10.83 12.78
CA ARG A 38 10.97 -9.63 12.24
C ARG A 38 10.62 -9.33 10.80
N LEU A 39 10.52 -10.36 9.96
CA LEU A 39 10.11 -10.20 8.56
C LEU A 39 8.67 -9.69 8.45
N LYS A 40 7.74 -10.28 9.21
CA LYS A 40 6.34 -9.84 9.26
C LYS A 40 6.20 -8.42 9.79
N GLU A 41 6.93 -8.07 10.84
CA GLU A 41 6.94 -6.70 11.37
C GLU A 41 7.44 -5.69 10.34
N LYS A 42 8.48 -6.05 9.58
CA LYS A 42 9.03 -5.22 8.51
C LYS A 42 7.99 -5.03 7.39
N GLU A 43 7.38 -6.12 6.91
CA GLU A 43 6.32 -6.06 5.89
C GLU A 43 5.13 -5.21 6.37
N GLN A 44 4.69 -5.35 7.61
CA GLN A 44 3.62 -4.53 8.18
C GLN A 44 3.99 -3.04 8.26
N LYS A 45 5.24 -2.72 8.64
CA LYS A 45 5.73 -1.33 8.68
C LYS A 45 5.77 -0.73 7.27
N GLU A 46 6.24 -1.48 6.29
CA GLU A 46 6.27 -1.05 4.88
C GLU A 46 4.85 -0.88 4.31
N ALA A 47 3.92 -1.80 4.62
CA ALA A 47 2.51 -1.69 4.24
C ALA A 47 1.85 -0.44 4.84
N LYS A 48 2.05 -0.19 6.15
CA LYS A 48 1.55 1.04 6.82
C LYS A 48 2.15 2.31 6.23
N LYS A 49 3.45 2.29 5.88
CA LYS A 49 4.10 3.41 5.21
C LYS A 49 3.47 3.66 3.83
N ARG A 50 3.28 2.61 3.03
CA ARG A 50 2.63 2.72 1.72
C ARG A 50 1.19 3.24 1.83
N GLN A 51 0.42 2.75 2.79
CA GLN A 51 -0.93 3.23 3.07
C GLN A 51 -0.94 4.74 3.35
N ARG A 52 -0.07 5.23 4.26
CA ARG A 52 0.02 6.66 4.59
C ARG A 52 0.41 7.53 3.40
N LEU A 53 1.29 7.04 2.53
CA LEU A 53 1.64 7.75 1.30
C LEU A 53 0.44 7.86 0.37
N GLY A 54 -0.36 6.79 0.25
CA GLY A 54 -1.60 6.79 -0.51
C GLY A 54 -2.62 7.77 0.06
N GLU A 55 -2.83 7.79 1.38
CA GLU A 55 -3.72 8.73 2.07
C GLU A 55 -3.31 10.19 1.80
N ASN A 56 -2.03 10.53 1.95
CA ASN A 56 -1.53 11.88 1.68
C ASN A 56 -1.76 12.31 0.22
N PHE A 57 -1.54 11.41 -0.73
CA PHE A 57 -1.76 11.71 -2.13
C PHE A 57 -3.26 11.86 -2.44
N SER A 58 -4.12 11.01 -1.89
CA SER A 58 -5.57 11.15 -2.01
C SER A 58 -6.06 12.49 -1.44
N ASP A 59 -5.54 12.91 -0.28
CA ASP A 59 -5.86 14.21 0.32
C ASP A 59 -5.45 15.37 -0.60
N LEU A 60 -4.26 15.28 -1.21
CA LEU A 60 -3.83 16.24 -2.23
C LEU A 60 -4.81 16.27 -3.41
N LEU A 61 -5.20 15.12 -3.96
CA LEU A 61 -6.15 15.04 -5.08
C LEU A 61 -7.48 15.70 -4.75
N TYR A 62 -8.03 15.48 -3.56
CA TYR A 62 -9.28 16.11 -3.12
C TYR A 62 -9.14 17.62 -2.88
N SER A 63 -7.93 18.12 -2.64
CA SER A 63 -7.66 19.56 -2.44
C SER A 63 -7.59 20.35 -3.75
N ILE A 64 -7.28 19.68 -4.87
CA ILE A 64 -7.16 20.29 -6.20
C ILE A 64 -8.58 20.48 -6.77
N LYS A 65 -8.97 21.74 -7.00
CA LYS A 65 -10.35 22.09 -7.41
C LYS A 65 -10.64 21.75 -8.87
N GLU A 66 -9.59 21.65 -9.68
CA GLU A 66 -9.60 21.33 -11.09
C GLU A 66 -9.87 19.83 -11.32
N ILE A 67 -9.66 18.98 -10.31
CA ILE A 67 -10.01 17.56 -10.38
C ILE A 67 -11.50 17.40 -10.07
N SER A 68 -12.20 16.75 -11.00
CA SER A 68 -13.64 16.60 -11.00
C SER A 68 -14.06 15.18 -11.40
N ALA A 69 -15.35 14.89 -11.32
CA ALA A 69 -15.93 13.62 -11.72
C ALA A 69 -15.74 13.26 -13.21
N SER A 70 -15.34 14.21 -14.06
CA SER A 70 -15.03 13.97 -15.49
C SER A 70 -13.54 13.99 -15.80
N SER A 71 -12.68 14.24 -14.81
CA SER A 71 -11.24 14.36 -15.03
C SER A 71 -10.62 13.01 -15.41
N THR A 72 -9.65 13.05 -16.32
CA THR A 72 -8.83 11.90 -16.73
C THR A 72 -7.45 11.98 -16.09
N TRP A 73 -6.75 10.84 -16.01
CA TRP A 73 -5.37 10.79 -15.50
C TRP A 73 -4.46 11.73 -16.29
N ASP A 74 -4.48 11.63 -17.62
CA ASP A 74 -3.55 12.33 -18.51
C ASP A 74 -3.73 13.85 -18.45
N ASP A 75 -4.98 14.35 -18.39
CA ASP A 75 -5.25 15.79 -18.32
C ASP A 75 -4.90 16.39 -16.95
N SER A 76 -4.96 15.56 -15.90
CA SER A 76 -4.79 15.99 -14.51
C SER A 76 -3.38 15.81 -13.98
N LYS A 77 -2.54 14.99 -14.63
CA LYS A 77 -1.19 14.63 -14.15
C LYS A 77 -0.32 15.86 -13.87
N GLN A 78 -0.35 16.85 -14.76
CA GLN A 78 0.38 18.12 -14.61
C GLN A 78 0.01 18.90 -13.34
N LEU A 79 -1.15 18.63 -12.72
CA LEU A 79 -1.61 19.33 -11.52
C LEU A 79 -0.89 18.85 -10.26
N PHE A 80 -0.34 17.64 -10.26
CA PHE A 80 0.26 17.02 -9.08
C PHE A 80 1.61 16.32 -9.33
N GLU A 81 2.10 16.21 -10.57
CA GLU A 81 3.34 15.47 -10.86
C GLU A 81 4.59 16.06 -10.19
N ASP A 82 4.58 17.37 -9.91
CA ASP A 82 5.65 18.05 -9.19
C ASP A 82 5.49 18.06 -7.67
N SER A 83 4.37 17.53 -7.16
CA SER A 83 4.10 17.46 -5.73
C SER A 83 5.02 16.46 -5.02
N GLN A 84 5.26 16.71 -3.73
CA GLN A 84 6.03 15.79 -2.90
C GLN A 84 5.29 14.47 -2.71
N GLU A 85 3.96 14.53 -2.59
CA GLU A 85 3.06 13.41 -2.36
C GLU A 85 3.13 12.42 -3.54
N PHE A 86 3.03 12.92 -4.77
CA PHE A 86 3.15 12.09 -5.98
C PHE A 86 4.53 11.44 -6.07
N ARG A 87 5.60 12.23 -5.90
CA ARG A 87 6.98 11.73 -5.96
C ARG A 87 7.29 10.71 -4.86
N ALA A 88 6.66 10.84 -3.69
CA ALA A 88 6.87 9.93 -2.57
C ALA A 88 6.22 8.55 -2.74
N LEU A 89 5.22 8.42 -3.63
CA LEU A 89 4.59 7.12 -3.94
C LEU A 89 5.52 6.17 -4.70
N ASP A 90 6.46 6.71 -5.48
CA ASP A 90 7.45 5.95 -6.27
C ASP A 90 6.82 4.86 -7.17
N SER A 91 5.56 5.08 -7.58
CA SER A 91 4.79 4.15 -8.41
C SER A 91 3.66 4.89 -9.14
N GLU A 92 3.83 5.10 -10.45
CA GLU A 92 2.81 5.75 -11.27
C GLU A 92 1.52 4.92 -11.35
N THR A 93 1.63 3.60 -11.40
CA THR A 93 0.46 2.70 -11.39
C THR A 93 -0.36 2.90 -10.13
N TYR A 94 0.29 2.94 -8.96
CA TYR A 94 -0.41 3.13 -7.69
C TYR A 94 -1.02 4.53 -7.57
N ALA A 95 -0.31 5.56 -8.03
CA ALA A 95 -0.85 6.91 -8.09
C ALA A 95 -2.08 7.00 -9.01
N ARG A 96 -2.07 6.31 -10.16
CA ARG A 96 -3.20 6.23 -11.08
C ARG A 96 -4.41 5.55 -10.45
N GLU A 97 -4.21 4.43 -9.76
CA GLU A 97 -5.29 3.75 -9.02
C GLU A 97 -5.96 4.69 -8.00
N LEU A 98 -5.17 5.43 -7.21
CA LEU A 98 -5.69 6.39 -6.24
C LEU A 98 -6.45 7.55 -6.90
N PHE A 99 -5.97 8.03 -8.05
CA PHE A 99 -6.67 9.05 -8.83
C PHE A 99 -8.01 8.56 -9.36
N GLU A 100 -8.04 7.37 -9.93
CA GLU A 100 -9.27 6.77 -10.45
C GLU A 100 -10.29 6.54 -9.33
N GLU A 101 -9.83 6.09 -8.17
CA GLU A 101 -10.67 5.96 -6.96
C GLU A 101 -11.23 7.33 -6.54
N CYS A 102 -10.40 8.38 -6.48
CA CYS A 102 -10.86 9.74 -6.20
C CYS A 102 -11.95 10.20 -7.19
N VAL A 103 -11.77 9.96 -8.49
CA VAL A 103 -12.78 10.32 -9.51
C VAL A 103 -14.08 9.52 -9.33
N VAL A 104 -14.01 8.24 -8.95
CA VAL A 104 -15.20 7.43 -8.63
C VAL A 104 -15.95 8.02 -7.42
N HIS A 105 -15.27 8.31 -6.32
CA HIS A 105 -15.87 8.94 -5.14
C HIS A 105 -16.52 10.29 -5.46
N LEU A 106 -15.88 11.09 -6.33
CA LEU A 106 -16.45 12.36 -6.80
C LEU A 106 -17.75 12.15 -7.59
N LYS A 107 -17.82 11.13 -8.46
CA LYS A 107 -19.04 10.77 -9.21
C LYS A 107 -20.16 10.34 -8.26
N GLU A 108 -19.87 9.50 -7.28
CA GLU A 108 -20.84 9.02 -6.30
C GLU A 108 -21.41 10.16 -5.46
N ARG A 109 -20.54 11.06 -4.98
CA ARG A 109 -20.95 12.25 -4.21
C ARG A 109 -21.83 13.21 -5.01
N LEU A 110 -21.63 13.33 -6.32
CA LEU A 110 -22.50 14.13 -7.18
C LEU A 110 -23.88 13.50 -7.35
N LYS A 111 -23.93 12.18 -7.61
CA LYS A 111 -25.19 11.43 -7.74
C LYS A 111 -26.03 11.49 -6.46
N GLU A 112 -25.41 11.35 -5.29
CA GLU A 112 -26.13 11.44 -4.01
C GLU A 112 -26.71 12.84 -3.80
N LYS A 113 -25.94 13.89 -4.12
CA LYS A 113 -26.43 15.28 -4.06
C LYS A 113 -27.56 15.55 -5.05
N GLU A 114 -27.60 14.89 -6.19
CA GLU A 114 -28.72 14.97 -7.13
C GLU A 114 -29.97 14.32 -6.55
N ARG A 115 -29.85 13.10 -6.02
CA ARG A 115 -30.97 12.37 -5.42
C ARG A 115 -31.63 13.14 -4.27
N LEU A 116 -30.84 13.68 -3.34
CA LEU A 116 -31.36 14.47 -2.22
C LEU A 116 -32.13 15.72 -2.68
N ARG A 117 -31.67 16.40 -3.75
CA ARG A 117 -32.35 17.56 -4.32
C ARG A 117 -33.65 17.20 -5.03
N GLU A 118 -33.78 15.98 -5.54
CA GLU A 118 -35.03 15.48 -6.13
C GLU A 118 -36.02 15.13 -5.03
N GLU A 119 -35.58 14.49 -3.95
CA GLU A 119 -36.41 14.16 -2.79
C GLU A 119 -36.94 15.39 -2.05
N GLU A 120 -36.15 16.48 -1.92
CA GLU A 120 -36.60 17.74 -1.32
C GLU A 120 -37.61 18.53 -2.18
N LYS A 121 -37.74 18.20 -3.46
CA LYS A 121 -38.66 18.85 -4.40
C LYS A 121 -40.02 18.15 -4.53
N VAL A 122 -40.18 16.99 -3.89
CA VAL A 122 -41.41 16.18 -3.84
C VAL A 122 -42.20 16.51 -2.59
#